data_AF-A0A1V4VD54-F1
#
_entry.id   AF-A0A1V4VD54-F1
#
_cell.length_a   1.000
_cell.length_b   1.000
_cell.length_c   1.000
_cell.angle_alpha   90.00
_cell.angle_beta   90.00
_cell.angle_gamma   90.00
#
_symmetry.space_group_name_H-M   'P 1'
#
loop_
_entity.id
_entity.type
_entity.pdbx_description
1 polymer ?
#
loop_
_entity_poly.entity_id
_entity_poly.type
_entity_poly.pdbx_seq_one_letter_code
_entity_poly.pdbx_strand_id
1 'polypeptide(L)'
;MSLTDCYPDEGKASLSTLASHLLEERRRLNMELGLEEKVGAASPSHGPHAVSRRFLSLVPLKELAIPPVSLALAAKNNLRINIGTIVGHKYLGSPEKNENHARLIAETIIGDCIEASCAFKNKKRSRIRGGIEYIGYHRERRWDLLEKCISEKT
;
A
#
# COMPACT_ATOMS: atom_id res chain seq x y z
N MET A 1 -0.65 -12.74 3.91
CA MET A 1 0.25 -11.60 4.11
C MET A 1 0.24 -11.24 5.58
N SER A 2 1.41 -11.15 6.21
CA SER A 2 1.56 -10.73 7.59
C SER A 2 2.12 -9.31 7.59
N LEU A 3 1.30 -8.32 7.96
CA LEU A 3 1.64 -6.90 7.91
C LEU A 3 2.26 -6.41 9.23
N THR A 4 2.97 -5.29 9.16
CA THR A 4 3.37 -4.54 10.36
C THR A 4 2.41 -3.36 10.56
N ASP A 5 1.77 -3.27 11.72
CA ASP A 5 1.08 -2.04 12.09
C ASP A 5 2.09 -0.99 12.55
N CYS A 6 2.18 0.08 11.77
CA CYS A 6 3.12 1.17 12.03
C CYS A 6 2.48 2.38 12.68
N TYR A 7 1.16 2.37 12.85
CA TYR A 7 0.39 3.48 13.42
C TYR A 7 -0.61 2.93 14.44
N PRO A 8 -0.14 2.27 15.51
CA PRO A 8 -1.00 1.88 16.63
C PRO A 8 -1.66 3.12 17.25
N ASP A 9 -2.80 2.95 17.91
CA ASP A 9 -3.66 4.04 18.38
C ASP A 9 -2.95 5.12 19.22
N GLU A 10 -1.89 4.74 19.93
CA GLU A 10 -1.03 5.60 20.75
C GLU A 10 -0.26 6.68 19.96
N GLY A 11 -0.20 6.59 18.62
CA GLY A 11 0.56 7.50 17.75
C GLY A 11 -0.28 8.50 16.94
N LYS A 12 -1.61 8.54 17.09
CA LYS A 12 -2.48 9.36 16.21
C LYS A 12 -2.47 10.86 16.54
N ALA A 13 -2.23 11.24 17.79
CA ALA A 13 -2.33 12.63 18.25
C ALA A 13 -1.26 13.58 17.67
N SER A 14 -0.15 13.05 17.16
CA SER A 14 0.96 13.82 16.60
C SER A 14 1.06 13.74 15.07
N LEU A 15 0.03 13.26 14.39
CA LEU A 15 0.04 13.13 12.93
C LEU A 15 -0.24 14.47 12.26
N SER A 16 0.54 14.78 11.21
CA SER A 16 0.21 15.89 10.33
C SER A 16 -1.10 15.62 9.58
N THR A 17 -1.75 16.69 9.10
CA THR A 17 -2.98 16.59 8.29
C THR A 17 -2.80 15.65 7.09
N LEU A 18 -1.65 15.72 6.41
CA LEU A 18 -1.33 14.86 5.28
C LEU A 18 -1.21 13.39 5.68
N ALA A 19 -0.54 13.10 6.81
CA ALA A 19 -0.40 11.73 7.30
C ALA A 19 -1.76 11.15 7.73
N SER A 20 -2.58 11.94 8.42
CA SER A 20 -3.94 11.57 8.81
C SER A 20 -4.81 11.25 7.59
N HIS A 21 -4.80 12.10 6.57
CA HIS A 21 -5.52 11.85 5.32
C HIS A 21 -5.04 10.58 4.61
N LEU A 22 -3.72 10.37 4.53
CA LEU A 22 -3.16 9.15 3.95
C LEU A 22 -3.62 7.88 4.70
N LEU A 23 -3.66 7.92 6.03
CA LEU A 23 -4.14 6.78 6.82
C LEU A 23 -5.63 6.52 6.63
N GLU A 24 -6.44 7.57 6.49
CA GLU A 24 -7.86 7.44 6.15
C GLU A 24 -8.05 6.78 4.78
N GLU A 25 -7.25 7.13 3.79
CA GLU A 25 -7.28 6.50 2.47
C GLU A 25 -6.89 5.01 2.50
N ARG A 26 -5.95 4.63 3.37
CA ARG A 26 -5.63 3.22 3.62
C ARG A 26 -6.78 2.49 4.32
N ARG A 27 -7.39 3.10 5.35
CA ARG A 27 -8.57 2.52 6.02
C ARG A 27 -9.71 2.31 5.04
N ARG A 28 -9.99 3.30 4.21
CA ARG A 28 -11.03 3.23 3.16
C ARG A 28 -10.79 2.04 2.23
N LEU A 29 -9.56 1.85 1.75
CA LEU A 29 -9.22 0.66 0.96
C LEU A 29 -9.45 -0.61 1.79
N ASN A 30 -8.91 -0.70 3.00
CA ASN A 30 -9.02 -1.90 3.83
C ASN A 30 -10.48 -2.24 4.18
N MET A 31 -11.34 -1.25 4.37
CA MET A 31 -12.79 -1.41 4.54
C MET A 31 -13.41 -2.03 3.30
N GLU A 32 -13.08 -1.52 2.10
CA GLU A 32 -13.54 -2.08 0.83
C GLU A 32 -13.07 -3.53 0.60
N LEU A 33 -11.88 -3.87 1.10
CA LEU A 33 -11.33 -5.23 1.04
C LEU A 33 -11.88 -6.16 2.12
N GLY A 34 -12.72 -5.69 3.05
CA GLY A 34 -13.21 -6.47 4.19
C GLY A 34 -12.14 -6.79 5.23
N LEU A 35 -11.13 -5.92 5.38
CA LEU A 35 -9.95 -6.10 6.23
C LEU A 35 -9.83 -5.10 7.38
N GLU A 36 -10.60 -4.00 7.37
CA GLU A 36 -10.43 -2.90 8.33
C GLU A 36 -10.42 -3.37 9.79
N GLU A 37 -11.35 -4.24 10.19
CA GLU A 37 -11.40 -4.77 11.57
C GLU A 37 -10.14 -5.55 11.96
N LYS A 38 -9.45 -6.16 10.98
CA LYS A 38 -8.27 -7.01 11.23
C LYS A 38 -6.96 -6.24 11.17
N VAL A 39 -6.87 -5.22 10.32
CA VAL A 39 -5.59 -4.55 10.03
C VAL A 39 -5.64 -3.03 10.10
N GLY A 40 -6.82 -2.44 10.36
CA GLY A 40 -6.99 -0.99 10.47
C GLY A 40 -6.47 -0.26 9.24
N ALA A 41 -5.50 0.64 9.44
CA ALA A 41 -4.84 1.40 8.38
C ALA A 41 -3.52 0.77 7.89
N ALA A 42 -3.13 -0.40 8.43
CA ALA A 42 -1.89 -1.05 8.05
C ALA A 42 -1.92 -1.43 6.57
N SER A 43 -0.77 -1.30 5.91
CA SER A 43 -0.61 -1.61 4.50
C SER A 43 0.81 -2.10 4.22
N PRO A 44 1.04 -2.86 3.13
CA PRO A 44 2.38 -3.30 2.75
C PRO A 44 3.26 -2.16 2.20
N SER A 45 2.73 -0.94 2.08
CA SER A 45 3.50 0.26 1.71
C SER A 45 4.43 0.74 2.82
N HIS A 46 4.31 0.18 4.03
CA HIS A 46 5.06 0.64 5.19
C HIS A 46 5.40 -0.49 6.15
N GLY A 47 6.62 -0.47 6.67
CA GLY A 47 7.15 -1.54 7.50
C GLY A 47 7.41 -2.85 6.75
N PRO A 48 8.14 -3.79 7.36
CA PRO A 48 8.33 -5.12 6.80
C PRO A 48 7.02 -5.90 6.76
N HIS A 49 6.88 -6.80 5.80
CA HIS A 49 5.76 -7.73 5.75
C HIS A 49 6.21 -9.08 5.18
N ALA A 50 5.50 -10.14 5.55
CA ALA A 50 5.79 -11.49 5.08
C ALA A 50 4.66 -12.00 4.17
N VAL A 51 5.04 -12.78 3.15
CA VAL A 51 4.12 -13.43 2.22
C VAL A 51 4.42 -14.91 2.12
N SER A 52 3.39 -15.71 1.84
CA SER A 52 3.56 -17.17 1.66
C SER A 52 3.92 -17.50 0.22
N ARG A 53 4.43 -18.71 -0.02
CA ARG A 53 4.59 -19.24 -1.39
C ARG A 53 3.29 -19.17 -2.20
N ARG A 54 2.16 -19.50 -1.57
CA ARG A 54 0.83 -19.42 -2.21
C ARG A 54 0.50 -18.00 -2.68
N PHE A 55 0.87 -16.97 -1.93
CA PHE A 55 0.74 -15.58 -2.39
C PHE A 55 1.54 -15.33 -3.65
N LEU A 56 2.80 -15.75 -3.68
CA LEU A 56 3.70 -15.56 -4.84
C LEU A 56 3.22 -16.31 -6.10
N SER A 57 2.45 -17.40 -5.93
CA SER A 57 1.85 -18.13 -7.05
C SER A 57 0.55 -17.50 -7.59
N LEU A 58 -0.14 -16.66 -6.81
CA LEU A 58 -1.46 -16.11 -7.17
C LEU A 58 -1.42 -14.63 -7.50
N VAL A 59 -0.48 -13.88 -6.92
CA VAL A 59 -0.32 -12.44 -7.14
C VAL A 59 0.84 -12.25 -8.13
N PRO A 60 0.59 -11.63 -9.30
CA PRO A 60 1.66 -11.38 -10.28
C PRO A 60 2.80 -10.59 -9.65
N LEU A 61 4.05 -11.00 -9.90
CA LEU A 61 5.23 -10.38 -9.28
C LEU A 61 5.30 -8.87 -9.50
N LYS A 62 4.88 -8.38 -10.67
CA LYS A 62 4.84 -6.94 -10.97
C LYS A 62 3.96 -6.14 -10.00
N GLU A 63 2.91 -6.76 -9.46
CA GLU A 63 1.94 -6.10 -8.59
C GLU A 63 2.51 -5.88 -7.18
N LEU A 64 3.60 -6.57 -6.80
CA LEU A 64 4.31 -6.30 -5.55
C LEU A 64 4.98 -4.92 -5.56
N ALA A 65 5.27 -4.36 -6.75
CA ALA A 65 5.77 -2.99 -6.89
C ALA A 65 4.68 -1.92 -6.69
N ILE A 66 3.42 -2.34 -6.54
CA ILE A 66 2.29 -1.47 -6.18
C ILE A 66 1.67 -2.04 -4.90
N PRO A 67 2.25 -1.77 -3.71
CA PRO A 67 1.92 -2.53 -2.51
C PRO A 67 0.42 -2.59 -2.20
N PRO A 68 -0.37 -1.50 -2.29
CA PRO A 68 -1.82 -1.57 -2.11
C PRO A 68 -2.54 -2.52 -3.07
N VAL A 69 -2.10 -2.62 -4.34
CA VAL A 69 -2.67 -3.57 -5.31
C VAL A 69 -2.34 -5.00 -4.89
N SER A 70 -1.10 -5.29 -4.47
CA SER A 70 -0.73 -6.63 -4.01
C SER A 70 -1.59 -7.09 -2.82
N LEU A 71 -1.95 -6.17 -1.92
CA LEU A 71 -2.86 -6.42 -0.80
C LEU A 71 -4.29 -6.73 -1.31
N ALA A 72 -4.79 -5.90 -2.23
CA ALA A 72 -6.11 -6.10 -2.83
C ALA A 72 -6.21 -7.44 -3.58
N LEU A 73 -5.19 -7.83 -4.34
CA LEU A 73 -5.14 -9.12 -5.03
C LEU A 73 -5.03 -10.29 -4.06
N ALA A 74 -4.31 -10.15 -2.94
CA ALA A 74 -4.30 -11.15 -1.88
C ALA A 74 -5.68 -11.35 -1.26
N ALA A 75 -6.39 -10.25 -0.95
CA ALA A 75 -7.74 -10.28 -0.40
C ALA A 75 -8.71 -10.95 -1.38
N LYS A 76 -8.64 -10.55 -2.66
CA LYS A 76 -9.44 -11.12 -3.74
C LYS A 76 -9.26 -12.62 -3.94
N ASN A 77 -8.04 -13.12 -3.72
CA ASN A 77 -7.71 -14.54 -3.77
C ASN A 77 -7.98 -15.28 -2.44
N ASN A 78 -8.70 -14.65 -1.51
CA ASN A 78 -9.04 -15.21 -0.20
C ASN A 78 -7.82 -15.68 0.60
N LEU A 79 -6.69 -14.97 0.47
CA LEU A 79 -5.50 -15.25 1.25
C LEU A 79 -5.64 -14.68 2.66
N ARG A 80 -5.06 -15.38 3.65
CA ARG A 80 -5.03 -14.89 5.03
C ARG A 80 -4.19 -13.62 5.12
N ILE A 81 -4.77 -12.54 5.60
CA ILE A 81 -4.13 -11.24 5.82
C ILE A 81 -4.37 -10.83 7.27
N ASN A 82 -3.30 -10.55 8.01
CA ASN A 82 -3.34 -10.19 9.44
C ASN A 82 -2.18 -9.23 9.78
N ILE A 83 -2.25 -8.61 10.96
CA ILE A 83 -1.09 -7.99 11.61
C ILE A 83 -0.21 -9.10 12.22
N GLY A 84 1.07 -9.10 11.87
CA GLY A 84 2.07 -10.00 12.44
C GLY A 84 2.89 -9.37 13.54
N THR A 85 3.06 -8.04 13.51
CA THR A 85 3.79 -7.28 14.52
C THR A 85 3.36 -5.82 14.51
N ILE A 86 3.69 -5.10 15.57
CA ILE A 86 3.45 -3.66 15.72
C ILE A 86 4.80 -2.98 15.92
N VAL A 87 5.11 -2.01 15.08
CA VAL A 87 6.33 -1.19 15.18
C VAL A 87 5.97 0.24 14.89
N GLY A 88 5.78 1.05 15.93
CA GLY A 88 5.38 2.45 15.77
C GLY A 88 6.33 3.22 14.84
N HIS A 89 5.78 4.09 13.99
CA HIS A 89 6.50 4.79 12.92
C HIS A 89 7.82 5.44 13.37
N LYS A 90 7.85 6.02 14.58
CA LYS A 90 9.05 6.64 15.17
C LYS A 90 10.26 5.71 15.32
N TYR A 91 10.05 4.39 15.34
CA TYR A 91 11.09 3.38 15.49
C TYR A 91 11.60 2.82 14.15
N LEU A 92 11.00 3.21 13.02
CA LEU A 92 11.40 2.70 11.70
C LEU A 92 12.64 3.40 11.12
N GLY A 93 13.22 4.36 11.87
CA GLY A 93 14.48 5.02 11.50
C GLY A 93 14.45 5.76 10.16
N SER A 94 13.25 6.08 9.66
CA SER A 94 13.13 6.80 8.39
C SER A 94 13.57 8.25 8.61
N PRO A 95 14.50 8.77 7.79
CA PRO A 95 14.95 10.15 7.93
C PRO A 95 13.78 11.11 7.72
N GLU A 96 13.79 12.23 8.42
CA GLU A 96 12.86 13.32 8.16
C GLU A 96 13.06 13.80 6.72
N LYS A 97 11.95 13.90 5.99
CA LYS A 97 11.95 14.35 4.60
C LYS A 97 11.19 15.65 4.51
N ASN A 98 11.56 16.49 3.55
CA ASN A 98 10.87 17.74 3.33
C ASN A 98 9.40 17.53 2.93
N GLU A 99 8.61 18.59 3.11
CA GLU A 99 7.17 18.57 2.87
C GLU A 99 6.81 18.16 1.43
N ASN A 100 7.59 18.61 0.44
CA ASN A 100 7.35 18.25 -0.96
C ASN A 100 7.49 16.74 -1.19
N HIS A 101 8.52 16.12 -0.61
CA HIS A 101 8.68 14.67 -0.69
C HIS A 101 7.55 13.94 0.02
N ALA A 102 7.14 14.40 1.21
CA ALA A 102 6.02 13.82 1.94
C ALA A 102 4.73 13.85 1.11
N ARG A 103 4.45 14.98 0.45
CA ARG A 103 3.30 15.14 -0.47
C ARG A 103 3.37 14.16 -1.64
N LEU A 104 4.50 14.08 -2.34
CA LEU A 104 4.65 13.18 -3.49
C LEU A 104 4.51 11.71 -3.09
N ILE A 105 5.03 11.30 -1.92
CA ILE A 105 4.80 9.94 -1.40
C ILE A 105 3.33 9.72 -1.08
N ALA A 106 2.67 10.67 -0.40
CA ALA A 106 1.25 10.56 -0.09
C ALA A 106 0.40 10.40 -1.36
N GLU A 107 0.60 11.25 -2.37
CA GLU A 107 -0.07 11.14 -3.67
C GLU A 107 0.20 9.78 -4.35
N THR A 108 1.44 9.28 -4.28
CA THR A 108 1.80 7.96 -4.82
C THR A 108 0.96 6.85 -4.18
N ILE A 109 0.91 6.83 -2.85
CA ILE A 109 0.23 5.78 -2.09
C ILE A 109 -1.29 5.92 -2.23
N ILE A 110 -1.83 7.14 -2.22
CA ILE A 110 -3.26 7.39 -2.43
C ILE A 110 -3.67 6.91 -3.83
N GLY A 111 -2.91 7.26 -4.87
CA GLY A 111 -3.15 6.77 -6.22
C GLY A 111 -3.07 5.25 -6.34
N ASP A 112 -2.12 4.62 -5.63
CA ASP A 112 -2.02 3.16 -5.57
C ASP A 112 -3.23 2.52 -4.85
N CYS A 113 -3.78 3.16 -3.81
CA CYS A 113 -4.98 2.69 -3.14
C CYS A 113 -6.21 2.76 -4.06
N ILE A 114 -6.33 3.80 -4.90
CA ILE A 114 -7.38 3.89 -5.93
C ILE A 114 -7.19 2.76 -6.94
N GLU A 115 -5.96 2.56 -7.40
CA GLU A 115 -5.64 1.52 -8.36
C GLU A 115 -5.94 0.11 -7.81
N ALA A 116 -5.66 -0.12 -6.53
CA ALA A 116 -5.97 -1.34 -5.80
C ALA A 116 -7.48 -1.62 -5.74
N SER A 117 -8.30 -0.60 -5.46
CA SER A 117 -9.76 -0.69 -5.51
C SER A 117 -10.24 -1.12 -6.91
N CYS A 118 -9.71 -0.50 -7.97
CA CYS A 118 -10.02 -0.91 -9.34
C CYS A 118 -9.64 -2.38 -9.60
N ALA A 119 -8.44 -2.80 -9.19
CA ALA A 119 -7.95 -4.16 -9.35
C ALA A 119 -8.82 -5.19 -8.62
N PHE A 120 -9.21 -4.86 -7.38
CA PHE A 120 -10.12 -5.68 -6.58
C PHE A 120 -11.45 -5.88 -7.29
N LYS A 121 -12.04 -4.80 -7.82
CA LYS A 121 -13.34 -4.77 -8.50
C LYS A 121 -13.32 -5.22 -9.97
N ASN A 122 -12.19 -5.68 -10.52
CA ASN A 122 -12.03 -5.99 -11.96
C ASN A 122 -12.34 -4.79 -12.88
N LYS A 123 -12.08 -3.56 -12.43
CA LYS A 123 -12.27 -2.35 -13.23
C LYS A 123 -10.96 -1.94 -13.91
N LYS A 124 -11.08 -1.15 -14.98
CA LYS A 124 -9.92 -0.45 -15.58
C LYS A 124 -9.19 0.33 -14.48
N ARG A 125 -7.85 0.23 -14.47
CA ARG A 125 -7.00 0.94 -13.51
C ARG A 125 -7.19 2.44 -13.65
N SER A 126 -7.25 3.13 -12.51
CA SER A 126 -7.38 4.58 -12.40
C SER A 126 -6.60 5.05 -11.19
N ARG A 127 -6.18 6.32 -11.23
CA ARG A 127 -5.60 7.05 -10.09
C ARG A 127 -6.40 8.32 -9.80
N ILE A 128 -7.60 8.43 -10.36
CA ILE A 128 -8.48 9.59 -10.25
C ILE A 128 -9.60 9.31 -9.24
N ARG A 129 -9.83 10.26 -8.34
CA ARG A 129 -10.97 10.24 -7.42
C ARG A 129 -11.45 11.65 -7.15
N GLY A 130 -12.77 11.87 -7.26
CA GLY A 130 -13.37 13.19 -7.05
C GLY A 130 -12.84 14.27 -8.01
N GLY A 131 -12.46 13.88 -9.24
CA GLY A 131 -11.85 14.79 -10.23
C GLY A 131 -10.36 15.08 -10.01
N ILE A 132 -9.75 14.58 -8.93
CA ILE A 132 -8.33 14.77 -8.63
C ILE A 132 -7.55 13.53 -9.05
N GLU A 133 -6.47 13.72 -9.81
CA GLU A 133 -5.53 12.66 -10.18
C GLU A 133 -4.34 12.61 -9.20
N TYR A 134 -4.07 11.42 -8.64
CA TYR A 134 -3.00 11.22 -7.66
C TYR A 134 -1.80 10.52 -8.31
N ILE A 135 -0.90 11.33 -8.88
CA ILE A 135 0.30 10.83 -9.57
C ILE A 135 1.46 10.60 -8.60
N GLY A 136 1.85 11.59 -7.80
CA GLY A 136 3.05 11.49 -6.96
C GLY A 136 4.28 11.07 -7.77
N TYR A 137 5.01 10.07 -7.28
CA TYR A 137 6.18 9.46 -7.95
C TYR A 137 5.83 8.34 -8.95
N HIS A 138 4.56 8.22 -9.38
CA HIS A 138 4.16 7.10 -10.23
C HIS A 138 4.86 7.12 -11.60
N ARG A 139 5.16 8.31 -12.15
CA ARG A 139 5.80 8.45 -13.48
C ARG A 139 7.29 8.10 -13.45
N GLU A 140 7.91 8.19 -12.29
CA GLU A 140 9.33 7.92 -12.04
C GLU A 140 9.60 6.43 -11.79
N ARG A 141 8.56 5.60 -11.77
CA ARG A 141 8.72 4.14 -11.57
C ARG A 141 9.45 3.51 -12.75
N ARG A 142 10.52 2.79 -12.43
CA ARG A 142 11.37 2.06 -13.40
C ARG A 142 10.80 0.68 -13.72
N TRP A 143 9.66 0.67 -14.40
CA TRP A 143 9.01 -0.56 -14.86
C TRP A 143 9.89 -1.37 -15.80
N ASP A 144 10.70 -0.70 -16.62
CA ASP A 144 11.69 -1.31 -17.51
C ASP A 144 12.69 -2.19 -16.75
N LEU A 145 13.17 -1.74 -15.59
CA LEU A 145 14.08 -2.52 -14.75
C LEU A 145 13.37 -3.71 -14.11
N LEU A 146 12.14 -3.50 -13.63
CA LEU A 146 11.34 -4.57 -13.02
C LEU A 146 11.03 -5.67 -14.04
N GLU A 147 10.62 -5.30 -15.24
CA GLU A 147 10.32 -6.22 -16.33
C GLU A 147 11.55 -7.03 -16.73
N LYS A 148 12.71 -6.38 -16.86
CA LYS A 148 13.99 -7.06 -17.10
C LYS A 148 14.30 -8.09 -16.00
N CYS A 149 14.15 -7.73 -14.73
CA CYS A 149 14.40 -8.66 -13.63
C CYS A 149 13.43 -9.85 -13.56
N ILE A 150 12.19 -9.67 -14.02
CA ILE A 150 11.18 -10.74 -14.06
C ILE A 150 11.44 -11.67 -15.25
N SER A 151 11.80 -11.12 -16.42
CA SER A 151 12.07 -11.91 -17.62
C SER A 151 13.34 -12.75 -17.51
N GLU A 152 14.39 -12.26 -16.82
CA GLU A 152 15.64 -13.01 -16.58
C GLU A 152 15.46 -14.24 -15.66
N LYS A 153 14.33 -14.34 -14.96
CA LYS A 153 14.03 -15.41 -14.00
C LYS A 153 13.01 -16.44 -14.50
N THR A 154 12.53 -16.28 -15.73
CA THR A 154 11.53 -17.16 -16.36
C THR A 154 12.19 -17.89 -17.52
#